data_AF-A0A850TAN2-F1
#
_entry.id   AF-A0A850TAN2-F1
#
_cell.length_a   1.000
_cell.length_b   1.000
_cell.length_c   1.000
_cell.angle_alpha   90.00
_cell.angle_beta   90.00
_cell.angle_gamma   90.00
#
_symmetry.space_group_name_H-M   'P 1'
#
loop_
_entity.id
_entity.type
_entity.pdbx_description
1 polymer ?
#
loop_
_entity_poly.entity_id
_entity_poly.type
_entity_poly.pdbx_seq_one_letter_code
_entity_poly.pdbx_strand_id
1 'polypeptide(L)'
;SRVIVTGEMAPTTTPIVNSNNLSLSGNALISQGNWKYDLILDSLSGDWTLQQDQVVDQNLYLASSTLDLNGKTLTVKGDLIHSGGTLTVTGGTLVVDGDYRIQTASTDAQGATTYKYSSGTLNMTNSADNVLVHGNFVMDSYYGHGALLTSGTLEVKGDFTQKSTVSSSTAKDYINFQATGTHRVLLSGTAKQTVSFSTASCNRSHFNILEITNDTNAGILFSTGVVITQLFNHHLNDFTISSSSQFPDYDLDEILDHNDPDPLNTYTCDHESLKTLYRDFDNDGYGDSSRIMYSCTSLEGYAENIYSSSKFEAGDINCDNEVNMVDSVLALKLLSGKGADIHDNRAADMNKDGKIGIEEAVHIINLNKNR
;
A
#
# COMPACT_ATOMS: atom_id res chain seq x y z
N SER A 1 2.26 36.96 15.31
CA SER A 1 3.63 36.97 14.77
C SER A 1 4.21 35.58 14.94
N ARG A 2 5.00 35.10 13.97
CA ARG A 2 5.73 33.82 14.08
C ARG A 2 7.13 34.06 14.66
N VAL A 3 7.67 33.05 15.34
CA VAL A 3 9.03 33.02 15.86
C VAL A 3 9.88 32.20 14.90
N ILE A 4 11.03 32.76 14.49
CA ILE A 4 11.97 32.10 13.58
C ILE A 4 13.20 31.70 14.38
N VAL A 5 13.54 30.42 14.35
CA VAL A 5 14.78 29.89 14.92
C VAL A 5 15.85 29.89 13.84
N THR A 6 16.93 30.66 14.03
CA THR A 6 17.91 30.89 12.96
C THR A 6 19.18 30.04 13.05
N GLY A 7 19.43 29.38 14.18
CA GLY A 7 20.64 28.61 14.42
C GLY A 7 20.33 27.17 14.82
N GLU A 8 19.87 26.97 16.06
CA GLU A 8 19.60 25.65 16.60
C GLU A 8 18.28 25.66 17.37
N MET A 9 17.45 24.66 17.11
CA MET A 9 16.29 24.33 17.92
C MET A 9 16.66 23.19 18.86
N ALA A 10 16.95 23.55 20.11
CA ALA A 10 17.33 22.58 21.13
C ALA A 10 16.12 21.73 21.57
N PRO A 11 16.34 20.44 21.87
CA PRO A 11 15.28 19.58 22.37
C PRO A 11 14.74 20.11 23.70
N THR A 12 13.42 20.01 23.87
CA THR A 12 12.74 20.43 25.09
C THR A 12 11.75 19.38 25.54
N THR A 13 11.67 19.17 26.85
CA THR A 13 10.61 18.39 27.50
C THR A 13 9.40 19.26 27.85
N THR A 14 9.53 20.57 27.74
CA THR A 14 8.44 21.52 28.00
C THR A 14 7.38 21.42 26.91
N PRO A 15 6.09 21.26 27.28
CA PRO A 15 4.98 21.34 26.34
C PRO A 15 4.98 22.66 25.57
N ILE A 16 5.01 22.59 24.24
CA ILE A 16 4.86 23.76 23.36
C ILE A 16 3.40 23.84 22.92
N VAL A 17 2.74 24.96 23.24
CA VAL A 17 1.39 25.27 22.77
C VAL A 17 1.49 26.17 21.54
N ASN A 18 0.73 25.86 20.50
CA ASN A 18 0.77 26.55 19.20
C ASN A 18 2.16 26.50 18.52
N SER A 19 2.73 25.29 18.40
CA SER A 19 4.01 25.06 17.71
C SER A 19 3.98 25.50 16.24
N ASN A 20 2.79 25.61 15.63
CA ASN A 20 2.56 26.20 14.31
C ASN A 20 2.97 27.69 14.19
N ASN A 21 3.31 28.35 15.30
CA ASN A 21 3.92 29.69 15.30
C ASN A 21 5.45 29.67 15.33
N LEU A 22 6.07 28.50 15.37
CA LEU A 22 7.51 28.30 15.36
C LEU A 22 7.94 27.83 13.96
N SER A 23 8.92 28.51 13.39
CA SER A 23 9.48 28.22 12.07
C SER A 23 11.00 28.13 12.18
N LEU A 24 11.60 27.24 11.39
CA LEU A 24 13.05 27.08 11.27
C LEU A 24 13.53 27.95 10.13
N SER A 25 14.63 28.69 10.32
CA SER A 25 15.35 29.22 9.17
C SER A 25 15.93 28.06 8.36
N GLY A 26 16.15 28.28 7.08
CA GLY A 26 16.66 27.27 6.15
C GLY A 26 17.96 26.59 6.56
N ASN A 27 18.79 27.28 7.36
CA ASN A 27 20.06 26.78 7.87
C ASN A 27 19.96 26.25 9.31
N ALA A 28 18.79 26.30 9.93
CA ALA A 28 18.61 25.91 11.31
C ALA A 28 18.63 24.39 11.47
N LEU A 29 19.29 23.94 12.53
CA LEU A 29 19.39 22.53 12.92
C LEU A 29 18.38 22.22 14.03
N ILE A 30 17.66 21.10 13.93
CA ILE A 30 17.00 20.50 15.09
C ILE A 30 18.01 19.55 15.73
N SER A 31 18.54 19.91 16.90
CA SER A 31 19.56 19.09 17.55
C SER A 31 18.96 17.82 18.15
N GLN A 32 19.70 16.71 18.04
CA GLN A 32 19.29 15.35 18.41
C GLN A 32 18.22 14.70 17.52
N GLY A 33 17.93 15.27 16.34
CA GLY A 33 17.26 14.55 15.25
C GLY A 33 15.75 14.37 15.38
N ASN A 34 15.10 14.68 16.52
CA ASN A 34 13.65 14.54 16.67
C ASN A 34 12.98 15.85 17.08
N TRP A 35 11.93 16.25 16.35
CA TRP A 35 11.05 17.38 16.66
C TRP A 35 9.67 16.89 17.09
N LYS A 36 9.28 17.18 18.34
CA LYS A 36 8.09 16.57 18.97
C LYS A 36 6.72 17.09 18.51
N TYR A 37 6.69 18.16 17.75
CA TYR A 37 5.47 18.91 17.45
C TYR A 37 5.31 19.12 15.95
N ASP A 38 4.21 19.78 15.55
CA ASP A 38 4.05 20.19 14.17
C ASP A 38 5.22 21.09 13.74
N LEU A 39 5.65 20.92 12.49
CA LEU A 39 6.66 21.76 11.85
C LEU A 39 6.08 22.43 10.62
N ILE A 40 6.35 23.73 10.45
CA ILE A 40 5.89 24.50 9.29
C ILE A 40 7.09 25.10 8.59
N LEU A 41 7.15 24.84 7.28
CA LEU A 41 8.12 25.40 6.35
C LEU A 41 7.38 26.32 5.39
N ASP A 42 7.66 27.60 5.47
CA ASP A 42 7.02 28.66 4.71
C ASP A 42 8.06 29.70 4.23
N SER A 43 7.58 30.84 3.76
CA SER A 43 8.45 31.88 3.21
C SER A 43 9.29 32.58 4.27
N LEU A 44 8.91 32.48 5.54
CA LEU A 44 9.70 32.96 6.68
C LEU A 44 10.81 31.98 7.05
N SER A 45 10.58 30.70 6.76
CA SER A 45 11.52 29.62 6.99
C SER A 45 12.68 29.69 5.98
N GLY A 46 12.37 29.97 4.72
CA GLY A 46 13.33 29.83 3.62
C GLY A 46 13.57 28.36 3.25
N ASP A 47 14.59 28.10 2.43
CA ASP A 47 14.90 26.74 1.94
C ASP A 47 15.58 25.90 3.01
N TRP A 48 15.03 24.74 3.36
CA TRP A 48 15.60 23.85 4.37
C TRP A 48 16.28 22.64 3.72
N THR A 49 17.60 22.55 3.91
CA THR A 49 18.40 21.39 3.47
C THR A 49 18.77 20.55 4.68
N LEU A 50 18.36 19.28 4.68
CA LEU A 50 18.69 18.37 5.76
C LEU A 50 20.20 18.15 5.88
N GLN A 51 20.70 18.31 7.10
CA GLN A 51 22.11 18.08 7.45
C GLN A 51 22.33 16.69 8.05
N GLN A 52 21.26 16.07 8.55
CA GLN A 52 21.23 14.76 9.19
C GLN A 52 19.84 14.16 9.02
N ASP A 53 19.71 12.88 9.35
CA ASP A 53 18.38 12.25 9.44
C ASP A 53 17.54 12.95 10.50
N GLN A 54 16.26 13.14 10.19
CA GLN A 54 15.37 13.98 10.97
C GLN A 54 14.01 13.31 11.12
N VAL A 55 13.45 13.40 12.32
CA VAL A 55 12.11 12.96 12.67
C VAL A 55 11.28 14.18 13.10
N VAL A 56 10.05 14.23 12.61
CA VAL A 56 8.98 15.11 13.05
C VAL A 56 7.88 14.22 13.62
N ASP A 57 7.67 14.26 14.93
CA ASP A 57 6.74 13.36 15.65
C ASP A 57 5.26 13.68 15.39
N GLN A 58 4.96 14.78 14.69
CA GLN A 58 3.60 15.19 14.32
C GLN A 58 3.54 15.51 12.82
N ASN A 59 2.72 16.49 12.44
CA ASN A 59 2.52 16.84 11.04
C ASN A 59 3.63 17.77 10.54
N LEU A 60 3.97 17.62 9.26
CA LEU A 60 4.83 18.55 8.55
C LEU A 60 3.98 19.33 7.54
N TYR A 61 4.07 20.66 7.60
CA TYR A 61 3.40 21.56 6.66
C TYR A 61 4.44 22.24 5.78
N LEU A 62 4.55 21.81 4.53
CA LEU A 62 5.36 22.47 3.52
C LEU A 62 4.48 23.43 2.72
N ALA A 63 4.52 24.70 3.14
CA ALA A 63 3.65 25.76 2.62
C ALA A 63 4.29 26.58 1.51
N SER A 64 5.62 26.69 1.50
CA SER A 64 6.42 27.26 0.42
C SER A 64 7.89 26.87 0.57
N SER A 65 8.76 27.44 -0.28
CA SER A 65 10.21 27.24 -0.25
C SER A 65 10.63 25.81 -0.61
N THR A 66 11.92 25.54 -0.62
CA THR A 66 12.47 24.21 -0.95
C THR A 66 12.75 23.42 0.33
N LEU A 67 12.29 22.18 0.41
CA LEU A 67 12.78 21.19 1.34
C LEU A 67 13.64 20.19 0.57
N ASP A 68 14.93 20.17 0.87
CA ASP A 68 15.90 19.28 0.24
C ASP A 68 16.37 18.21 1.24
N LEU A 69 16.09 16.94 0.94
CA LEU A 69 16.48 15.84 1.83
C LEU A 69 17.97 15.54 1.78
N ASN A 70 18.66 15.94 0.71
CA ASN A 70 20.13 15.90 0.58
C ASN A 70 20.74 14.53 0.95
N GLY A 71 20.15 13.45 0.43
CA GLY A 71 20.60 12.08 0.72
C GLY A 71 20.32 11.58 2.14
N LYS A 72 19.48 12.29 2.92
CA LYS A 72 19.09 11.94 4.30
C LYS A 72 17.69 11.39 4.39
N THR A 73 17.37 10.82 5.55
CA THR A 73 16.03 10.35 5.88
C THR A 73 15.25 11.42 6.62
N LEU A 74 14.06 11.77 6.12
CA LEU A 74 13.05 12.52 6.86
C LEU A 74 11.90 11.59 7.22
N THR A 75 11.60 11.45 8.51
CA THR A 75 10.41 10.74 8.99
C THR A 75 9.41 11.72 9.55
N VAL A 76 8.19 11.72 9.00
CA VAL A 76 7.03 12.46 9.51
C VAL A 76 6.07 11.44 10.13
N LYS A 77 5.87 11.50 11.44
CA LYS A 77 5.02 10.55 12.19
C LYS A 77 3.53 10.84 12.03
N GLY A 78 3.18 12.07 11.66
CA GLY A 78 1.81 12.44 11.26
C GLY A 78 1.67 12.54 9.74
N ASP A 79 0.83 13.49 9.33
CA ASP A 79 0.59 13.81 7.93
C ASP A 79 1.63 14.80 7.37
N LEU A 80 1.91 14.67 6.08
CA LEU A 80 2.63 15.68 5.31
C LEU A 80 1.63 16.47 4.44
N ILE A 81 1.43 17.74 4.79
CA ILE A 81 0.59 18.67 4.02
C ILE A 81 1.48 19.60 3.21
N HIS A 82 1.52 19.36 1.90
CA HIS A 82 2.39 20.05 0.96
C HIS A 82 1.55 21.02 0.10
N SER A 83 1.28 22.20 0.67
CA SER A 83 0.43 23.22 0.04
C SER A 83 1.16 24.12 -0.94
N GLY A 84 2.49 24.16 -0.90
CA GLY A 84 3.32 24.93 -1.83
C GLY A 84 4.80 24.67 -1.63
N GLY A 85 5.63 25.18 -2.55
CA GLY A 85 7.07 24.94 -2.51
C GLY A 85 7.48 23.66 -3.26
N THR A 86 8.71 23.23 -3.04
CA THR A 86 9.28 22.04 -3.69
C THR A 86 9.91 21.12 -2.65
N LEU A 87 9.53 19.85 -2.66
CA LEU A 87 10.23 18.79 -1.93
C LEU A 87 11.16 18.07 -2.91
N THR A 88 12.47 18.17 -2.70
CA THR A 88 13.49 17.45 -3.48
C THR A 88 14.07 16.31 -2.65
N VAL A 89 13.99 15.08 -3.18
CA VAL A 89 14.42 13.88 -2.45
C VAL A 89 15.94 13.66 -2.54
N THR A 90 16.57 13.97 -3.68
CA THR A 90 18.05 14.07 -3.87
C THR A 90 18.87 12.88 -3.32
N GLY A 91 18.41 11.66 -3.57
CA GLY A 91 18.98 10.40 -3.11
C GLY A 91 18.65 10.05 -1.66
N GLY A 92 17.77 10.84 -1.03
CA GLY A 92 17.29 10.65 0.34
C GLY A 92 16.05 9.77 0.42
N THR A 93 15.47 9.73 1.61
CA THR A 93 14.28 8.94 1.91
C THR A 93 13.27 9.79 2.69
N LEU A 94 12.05 9.90 2.18
CA LEU A 94 10.92 10.43 2.94
C LEU A 94 10.06 9.28 3.45
N VAL A 95 9.79 9.25 4.74
CA VAL A 95 8.82 8.34 5.37
C VAL A 95 7.71 9.17 5.98
N VAL A 96 6.46 8.92 5.60
CA VAL A 96 5.27 9.54 6.18
C VAL A 96 4.40 8.44 6.78
N ASP A 97 4.23 8.45 8.10
CA ASP A 97 3.42 7.45 8.81
C ASP A 97 1.90 7.72 8.64
N GLY A 98 1.52 8.98 8.36
CA GLY A 98 0.16 9.39 7.99
C GLY A 98 -0.06 9.55 6.48
N ASP A 99 -0.96 10.46 6.12
CA ASP A 99 -1.25 10.82 4.73
C ASP A 99 -0.20 11.78 4.16
N TYR A 100 0.17 11.58 2.89
CA TYR A 100 0.92 12.59 2.12
C TYR A 100 -0.01 13.28 1.12
N ARG A 101 -0.31 14.55 1.39
CA ARG A 101 -1.26 15.37 0.61
C ARG A 101 -0.56 16.55 -0.02
N ILE A 102 -0.40 16.51 -1.35
CA ILE A 102 0.00 17.67 -2.16
C ILE A 102 -1.26 18.50 -2.44
N GLN A 103 -1.79 19.08 -1.36
CA GLN A 103 -3.04 19.82 -1.28
C GLN A 103 -2.90 20.96 -0.25
N THR A 104 -3.75 21.97 -0.38
CA THR A 104 -3.88 23.03 0.63
C THR A 104 -4.97 22.67 1.62
N ALA A 105 -4.62 22.50 2.88
CA ALA A 105 -5.58 22.30 3.97
C ALA A 105 -6.17 23.63 4.45
N SER A 106 -7.47 23.66 4.73
CA SER A 106 -8.16 24.77 5.39
C SER A 106 -9.13 24.20 6.41
N THR A 107 -8.97 24.61 7.66
CA THR A 107 -9.85 24.19 8.76
C THR A 107 -10.80 25.34 9.09
N ASP A 108 -12.10 25.03 9.15
CA ASP A 108 -13.11 26.01 9.54
C ASP A 108 -13.16 26.24 11.07
N ALA A 109 -14.02 27.15 11.51
CA ALA A 109 -14.16 27.48 12.93
C ALA A 109 -14.76 26.33 13.77
N GLN A 110 -15.32 25.32 13.12
CA GLN A 110 -15.93 24.13 13.74
C GLN A 110 -14.94 22.96 13.80
N GLY A 111 -13.73 23.13 13.27
CA GLY A 111 -12.69 22.11 13.26
C GLY A 111 -12.77 21.16 12.07
N ALA A 112 -13.65 21.40 11.09
CA ALA A 112 -13.70 20.58 9.89
C ALA A 112 -12.60 21.01 8.91
N THR A 113 -11.75 20.07 8.52
CA THR A 113 -10.69 20.29 7.55
C THR A 113 -11.17 19.96 6.14
N THR A 114 -10.97 20.90 5.23
CA THR A 114 -11.19 20.76 3.79
C THR A 114 -9.89 20.89 3.04
N TYR A 115 -9.81 20.25 1.87
CA TYR A 115 -8.62 20.27 1.03
C TYR A 115 -8.93 20.85 -0.35
N LYS A 116 -8.04 21.71 -0.84
CA LYS A 116 -8.04 22.25 -2.20
C LYS A 116 -6.74 21.92 -2.91
N TYR A 117 -6.68 22.21 -4.20
CA TYR A 117 -5.43 22.13 -4.94
C TYR A 117 -4.31 22.96 -4.28
N SER A 118 -3.06 22.61 -4.59
CA SER A 118 -1.86 23.25 -4.06
C SER A 118 -0.95 23.74 -5.17
N SER A 119 0.13 24.43 -4.80
CA SER A 119 1.27 24.72 -5.67
C SER A 119 2.49 23.87 -5.31
N GLY A 120 2.31 22.78 -4.54
CA GLY A 120 3.40 21.92 -4.09
C GLY A 120 3.94 21.04 -5.21
N THR A 121 5.27 20.87 -5.26
CA THR A 121 5.93 20.00 -6.25
C THR A 121 6.82 18.98 -5.57
N LEU A 122 6.65 17.71 -5.96
CA LEU A 122 7.51 16.60 -5.52
C LEU A 122 8.50 16.31 -6.64
N ASN A 123 9.79 16.33 -6.32
CA ASN A 123 10.87 16.09 -7.27
C ASN A 123 11.65 14.83 -6.89
N MET A 124 11.49 13.79 -7.71
CA MET A 124 12.13 12.48 -7.67
C MET A 124 12.77 12.19 -9.04
N THR A 125 14.08 12.38 -9.12
CA THR A 125 14.88 12.31 -10.36
C THR A 125 16.13 11.46 -10.21
N ASN A 126 16.43 10.99 -9.00
CA ASN A 126 17.52 10.08 -8.70
C ASN A 126 16.97 8.68 -8.45
N SER A 127 17.66 7.63 -8.92
CA SER A 127 17.22 6.24 -8.74
C SER A 127 17.21 5.80 -7.27
N ALA A 128 17.98 6.48 -6.41
CA ALA A 128 17.99 6.27 -4.97
C ALA A 128 16.88 7.06 -4.23
N ASP A 129 16.11 7.92 -4.91
CA ASP A 129 14.99 8.63 -4.29
C ASP A 129 13.94 7.63 -3.81
N ASN A 130 13.61 7.69 -2.52
CA ASN A 130 12.57 6.86 -1.92
C ASN A 130 11.55 7.71 -1.16
N VAL A 131 10.26 7.47 -1.41
CA VAL A 131 9.16 8.06 -0.65
C VAL A 131 8.23 6.94 -0.22
N LEU A 132 8.10 6.72 1.08
CA LEU A 132 7.18 5.76 1.69
C LEU A 132 6.04 6.50 2.38
N VAL A 133 4.81 6.20 1.99
CA VAL A 133 3.58 6.74 2.58
C VAL A 133 2.78 5.60 3.19
N HIS A 134 2.68 5.55 4.52
CA HIS A 134 1.89 4.54 5.23
C HIS A 134 0.38 4.81 5.16
N GLY A 135 -0.03 6.08 5.06
CA GLY A 135 -1.42 6.47 4.81
C GLY A 135 -1.73 6.58 3.32
N ASN A 136 -2.61 7.51 2.99
CA ASN A 136 -3.03 7.78 1.61
C ASN A 136 -2.11 8.80 0.94
N PHE A 137 -1.88 8.62 -0.35
CA PHE A 137 -1.23 9.60 -1.20
C PHE A 137 -2.25 10.36 -2.03
N VAL A 138 -2.23 11.69 -1.96
CA VAL A 138 -3.13 12.56 -2.74
C VAL A 138 -2.33 13.65 -3.46
N MET A 139 -2.46 13.72 -4.79
CA MET A 139 -1.89 14.81 -5.60
C MET A 139 -3.00 15.63 -6.26
N ASP A 140 -3.02 16.94 -5.96
CA ASP A 140 -3.87 17.95 -6.62
C ASP A 140 -3.06 19.23 -6.82
N SER A 141 -1.93 19.11 -7.54
CA SER A 141 -1.00 20.21 -7.77
C SER A 141 -1.40 21.05 -8.99
N TYR A 142 -1.18 22.36 -8.91
CA TYR A 142 -1.26 23.31 -10.03
C TYR A 142 -0.23 23.03 -11.12
N TYR A 143 0.94 22.52 -10.74
CA TYR A 143 2.06 22.22 -11.63
C TYR A 143 2.02 20.80 -12.15
N GLY A 144 2.64 20.61 -13.31
CA GLY A 144 2.86 19.31 -13.93
C GLY A 144 4.19 18.72 -13.48
N HIS A 145 4.26 17.38 -13.43
CA HIS A 145 5.42 16.67 -12.89
C HIS A 145 6.17 15.81 -13.90
N GLY A 146 5.92 15.97 -15.21
CA GLY A 146 6.56 15.20 -16.29
C GLY A 146 8.10 15.12 -16.22
N ALA A 147 8.73 16.20 -15.76
CA ALA A 147 10.19 16.29 -15.58
C ALA A 147 10.64 16.17 -14.12
N LEU A 148 9.69 16.00 -13.19
CA LEU A 148 9.94 15.95 -11.74
C LEU A 148 9.79 14.55 -11.17
N LEU A 149 9.04 13.65 -11.83
CA LEU A 149 8.87 12.25 -11.43
C LEU A 149 9.49 11.37 -12.52
N THR A 150 10.82 11.36 -12.62
CA THR A 150 11.56 10.67 -13.69
C THR A 150 12.34 9.45 -13.21
N SER A 151 12.59 9.34 -11.90
CA SER A 151 13.24 8.19 -11.27
C SER A 151 12.82 8.05 -9.81
N GLY A 152 13.35 7.05 -9.11
CA GLY A 152 13.01 6.78 -7.71
C GLY A 152 11.72 5.99 -7.54
N THR A 153 11.39 5.70 -6.27
CA THR A 153 10.26 4.86 -5.88
C THR A 153 9.33 5.60 -4.92
N LEU A 154 8.06 5.74 -5.31
CA LEU A 154 6.97 6.13 -4.43
C LEU A 154 6.20 4.89 -3.99
N GLU A 155 6.40 4.47 -2.75
CA GLU A 155 5.66 3.38 -2.11
C GLU A 155 4.46 3.92 -1.33
N VAL A 156 3.28 3.34 -1.54
CA VAL A 156 2.03 3.74 -0.90
C VAL A 156 1.35 2.51 -0.30
N LYS A 157 1.09 2.58 1.01
CA LYS A 157 0.37 1.54 1.78
C LYS A 157 -1.15 1.77 1.81
N GLY A 158 -1.61 3.02 1.72
CA GLY A 158 -3.04 3.38 1.64
C GLY A 158 -3.55 3.62 0.21
N ASP A 159 -4.56 4.47 0.06
CA ASP A 159 -5.13 4.80 -1.25
C ASP A 159 -4.22 5.74 -2.06
N PHE A 160 -4.28 5.63 -3.38
CA PHE A 160 -3.62 6.54 -4.31
C PHE A 160 -4.66 7.37 -5.08
N THR A 161 -4.56 8.69 -4.97
CA THR A 161 -5.54 9.60 -5.61
C THR A 161 -4.86 10.73 -6.35
N GLN A 162 -5.05 10.78 -7.68
CA GLN A 162 -4.73 11.93 -8.52
C GLN A 162 -5.99 12.75 -8.82
N LYS A 163 -5.94 14.05 -8.50
CA LYS A 163 -6.99 15.04 -8.76
C LYS A 163 -6.50 16.14 -9.67
N SER A 164 -7.45 16.78 -10.36
CA SER A 164 -7.22 17.93 -11.24
C SER A 164 -8.37 18.92 -10.97
N THR A 165 -8.33 19.60 -9.83
CA THR A 165 -9.43 20.50 -9.39
C THR A 165 -9.15 21.97 -9.67
N VAL A 166 -8.07 22.29 -10.38
CA VAL A 166 -7.67 23.68 -10.61
C VAL A 166 -8.58 24.32 -11.66
N SER A 167 -9.25 25.40 -11.28
CA SER A 167 -10.06 26.21 -12.20
C SER A 167 -9.21 27.27 -12.91
N SER A 168 -8.15 26.88 -13.62
CA SER A 168 -7.31 27.78 -14.42
C SER A 168 -6.88 27.14 -15.73
N SER A 169 -7.00 27.88 -16.84
CA SER A 169 -6.59 27.42 -18.17
C SER A 169 -5.06 27.35 -18.36
N THR A 170 -4.29 27.98 -17.48
CA THR A 170 -2.82 27.93 -17.48
C THR A 170 -2.26 26.84 -16.58
N ALA A 171 -3.11 26.20 -15.77
CA ALA A 171 -2.71 25.13 -14.88
C ALA A 171 -2.18 23.94 -15.69
N LYS A 172 -1.27 23.22 -15.07
CA LYS A 172 -0.73 21.95 -15.57
C LYS A 172 -1.19 20.79 -14.67
N ASP A 173 -2.32 20.96 -14.01
CA ASP A 173 -2.89 20.00 -13.07
C ASP A 173 -3.31 18.69 -13.75
N TYR A 174 -3.75 18.76 -15.00
CA TYR A 174 -4.04 17.57 -15.81
C TYR A 174 -2.81 16.65 -16.01
N ILE A 175 -1.59 17.17 -15.85
CA ILE A 175 -0.30 16.42 -15.88
C ILE A 175 0.42 16.46 -14.52
N ASN A 176 -0.30 16.70 -13.42
CA ASN A 176 0.34 16.79 -12.10
C ASN A 176 0.90 15.46 -11.60
N PHE A 177 0.37 14.31 -12.03
CA PHE A 177 1.01 13.02 -11.81
C PHE A 177 1.43 12.42 -13.16
N GLN A 178 2.34 13.08 -13.86
CA GLN A 178 2.93 12.54 -15.09
C GLN A 178 4.29 11.93 -14.75
N ALA A 179 4.32 10.65 -14.41
CA ALA A 179 5.58 9.94 -14.19
C ALA A 179 6.23 9.55 -15.53
N THR A 180 7.56 9.58 -15.62
CA THR A 180 8.32 9.20 -16.81
C THR A 180 9.60 8.45 -16.43
N GLY A 181 10.40 8.07 -17.42
CA GLY A 181 11.74 7.50 -17.20
C GLY A 181 11.70 6.14 -16.50
N THR A 182 12.26 6.07 -15.29
CA THR A 182 12.26 4.88 -14.44
C THR A 182 11.53 5.09 -13.11
N HIS A 183 10.73 6.15 -13.00
CA HIS A 183 9.94 6.39 -11.80
C HIS A 183 8.95 5.24 -11.57
N ARG A 184 8.98 4.68 -10.36
CA ARG A 184 8.17 3.53 -9.94
C ARG A 184 7.19 3.91 -8.85
N VAL A 185 5.94 3.46 -8.98
CA VAL A 185 4.95 3.49 -7.90
C VAL A 185 4.72 2.06 -7.43
N LEU A 186 4.89 1.83 -6.13
CA LEU A 186 4.67 0.54 -5.48
C LEU A 186 3.43 0.62 -4.59
N LEU A 187 2.44 -0.23 -4.86
CA LEU A 187 1.24 -0.40 -4.03
C LEU A 187 1.39 -1.66 -3.16
N SER A 188 1.68 -1.46 -1.88
CA SER A 188 2.13 -2.51 -0.95
C SER A 188 1.35 -2.52 0.37
N GLY A 189 0.10 -2.08 0.32
CA GLY A 189 -0.80 -2.01 1.46
C GLY A 189 -1.20 -3.38 2.00
N THR A 190 -1.48 -3.43 3.30
CA THR A 190 -1.96 -4.64 4.01
C THR A 190 -3.48 -4.67 4.17
N ALA A 191 -4.17 -3.74 3.53
CA ALA A 191 -5.63 -3.67 3.42
C ALA A 191 -6.00 -3.38 1.96
N LYS A 192 -7.31 -3.35 1.66
CA LYS A 192 -7.79 -2.89 0.36
C LYS A 192 -7.23 -1.50 0.05
N GLN A 193 -6.64 -1.31 -1.13
CA GLN A 193 -6.26 0.01 -1.63
C GLN A 193 -7.15 0.40 -2.81
N THR A 194 -7.45 1.68 -2.91
CA THR A 194 -8.17 2.27 -4.04
C THR A 194 -7.25 3.20 -4.82
N VAL A 195 -7.24 3.04 -6.13
CA VAL A 195 -6.51 3.92 -7.06
C VAL A 195 -7.52 4.73 -7.87
N SER A 196 -7.26 6.03 -8.00
CA SER A 196 -8.07 6.92 -8.82
C SER A 196 -7.25 8.02 -9.51
N PHE A 197 -7.64 8.34 -10.74
CA PHE A 197 -7.12 9.44 -11.55
C PHE A 197 -8.28 10.22 -12.16
N SER A 198 -8.29 11.53 -11.95
CA SER A 198 -9.29 12.41 -12.56
C SER A 198 -9.01 12.69 -14.03
N THR A 199 -7.75 12.56 -14.46
CA THR A 199 -7.30 12.92 -15.81
C THR A 199 -6.37 11.89 -16.43
N ALA A 200 -6.66 10.60 -16.24
CA ALA A 200 -5.87 9.51 -16.81
C ALA A 200 -5.78 9.59 -18.34
N SER A 201 -4.56 9.65 -18.89
CA SER A 201 -4.26 9.53 -20.33
C SER A 201 -2.75 9.37 -20.53
N CYS A 202 -2.33 8.74 -21.62
CA CYS A 202 -0.90 8.58 -21.98
C CYS A 202 -0.15 9.91 -22.18
N ASN A 203 -0.87 10.99 -22.46
CA ASN A 203 -0.33 12.34 -22.58
C ASN A 203 -0.69 13.26 -21.38
N ARG A 204 -1.28 12.68 -20.32
CA ARG A 204 -1.71 13.38 -19.10
C ARG A 204 -1.11 12.69 -17.87
N SER A 205 -1.85 12.68 -16.76
CA SER A 205 -1.44 11.97 -15.56
C SER A 205 -1.53 10.46 -15.77
N HIS A 206 -0.47 9.73 -15.42
CA HIS A 206 -0.31 8.30 -15.57
C HIS A 206 0.85 7.80 -14.68
N PHE A 207 0.88 6.49 -14.42
CA PHE A 207 2.09 5.86 -13.87
C PHE A 207 3.06 5.54 -14.99
N ASN A 208 4.36 5.57 -14.69
CA ASN A 208 5.36 5.05 -15.61
C ASN A 208 5.56 3.55 -15.36
N ILE A 209 6.18 3.18 -14.24
CA ILE A 209 6.22 1.79 -13.75
C ILE A 209 5.24 1.68 -12.58
N LEU A 210 4.33 0.73 -12.66
CA LEU A 210 3.46 0.34 -11.55
C LEU A 210 3.86 -1.05 -11.06
N GLU A 211 4.09 -1.17 -9.76
CA GLU A 211 4.38 -2.39 -9.02
C GLU A 211 3.28 -2.62 -7.97
N ILE A 212 2.79 -3.85 -7.82
CA ILE A 212 1.70 -4.16 -6.90
C ILE A 212 2.08 -5.38 -6.06
N THR A 213 2.41 -5.14 -4.79
CA THR A 213 2.72 -6.20 -3.82
C THR A 213 1.61 -6.47 -2.80
N ASN A 214 0.50 -5.75 -2.88
CA ASN A 214 -0.69 -6.01 -2.06
C ASN A 214 -1.29 -7.37 -2.42
N ASP A 215 -1.17 -8.33 -1.51
CA ASP A 215 -1.62 -9.72 -1.64
C ASP A 215 -2.94 -9.99 -0.89
N THR A 216 -3.61 -8.95 -0.39
CA THR A 216 -4.84 -9.12 0.39
C THR A 216 -5.99 -9.62 -0.49
N ASN A 217 -6.93 -10.36 0.11
CA ASN A 217 -8.13 -10.82 -0.60
C ASN A 217 -8.97 -9.68 -1.21
N ALA A 218 -8.90 -8.48 -0.60
CA ALA A 218 -9.61 -7.30 -1.09
C ALA A 218 -8.84 -6.55 -2.21
N GLY A 219 -7.53 -6.81 -2.32
CA GLY A 219 -6.65 -6.35 -3.40
C GLY A 219 -6.65 -4.85 -3.66
N ILE A 220 -6.42 -4.51 -4.92
CA ILE A 220 -6.45 -3.12 -5.42
C ILE A 220 -7.73 -2.87 -6.22
N LEU A 221 -8.47 -1.82 -5.86
CA LEU A 221 -9.60 -1.31 -6.64
C LEU A 221 -9.17 -0.11 -7.50
N PHE A 222 -9.15 -0.28 -8.81
CA PHE A 222 -9.06 0.85 -9.75
C PHE A 222 -10.45 1.46 -9.95
N SER A 223 -10.76 2.52 -9.20
CA SER A 223 -12.06 3.19 -9.24
C SER A 223 -12.29 4.05 -10.50
N THR A 224 -11.22 4.35 -11.21
CA THR A 224 -11.22 5.03 -12.52
C THR A 224 -10.26 4.28 -13.45
N GLY A 225 -10.33 4.58 -14.76
CA GLY A 225 -9.29 4.14 -15.68
C GLY A 225 -7.92 4.68 -15.25
N VAL A 226 -6.88 3.86 -15.40
CA VAL A 226 -5.49 4.23 -15.18
C VAL A 226 -4.69 3.95 -16.44
N VAL A 227 -3.64 4.73 -16.66
CA VAL A 227 -2.68 4.50 -17.73
C VAL A 227 -1.33 4.21 -17.10
N ILE A 228 -0.65 3.20 -17.61
CA ILE A 228 0.67 2.75 -17.16
C ILE A 228 1.54 2.50 -18.39
N THR A 229 2.84 2.81 -18.31
CA THR A 229 3.80 2.48 -19.37
C THR A 229 4.29 1.05 -19.24
N GLN A 230 4.59 0.63 -18.00
CA GLN A 230 5.06 -0.71 -17.64
C GLN A 230 4.32 -1.18 -16.39
N LEU A 231 3.90 -2.45 -16.39
CA LEU A 231 3.40 -3.16 -15.22
C LEU A 231 4.46 -4.18 -14.82
N PHE A 232 4.86 -4.14 -13.56
CA PHE A 232 5.85 -5.04 -12.97
C PHE A 232 5.23 -5.70 -11.73
N ASN A 233 5.59 -6.95 -11.44
CA ASN A 233 5.21 -7.70 -10.23
C ASN A 233 3.79 -7.37 -9.72
N HIS A 234 2.79 -8.02 -10.33
CA HIS A 234 1.37 -7.76 -10.07
C HIS A 234 0.66 -8.91 -9.34
N HIS A 235 1.41 -9.85 -8.76
CA HIS A 235 0.88 -11.03 -8.06
C HIS A 235 -0.20 -11.80 -8.84
N LEU A 236 -0.04 -11.95 -10.16
CA LEU A 236 -1.02 -12.60 -11.02
C LEU A 236 -2.46 -12.03 -10.96
N ASN A 237 -2.64 -10.79 -10.49
CA ASN A 237 -3.95 -10.14 -10.54
C ASN A 237 -4.45 -10.06 -12.00
N ASP A 238 -5.69 -10.46 -12.25
CA ASP A 238 -6.34 -10.35 -13.56
C ASP A 238 -6.49 -8.88 -13.96
N PHE A 239 -5.99 -8.50 -15.14
CA PHE A 239 -6.16 -7.17 -15.71
C PHE A 239 -6.71 -7.23 -17.14
N THR A 240 -7.47 -6.21 -17.52
CA THR A 240 -7.95 -6.02 -18.90
C THR A 240 -7.16 -4.89 -19.55
N ILE A 241 -6.44 -5.20 -20.63
CA ILE A 241 -5.66 -4.20 -21.38
C ILE A 241 -6.52 -3.63 -22.53
N SER A 242 -6.51 -2.31 -22.72
CA SER A 242 -7.23 -1.64 -23.81
C SER A 242 -6.36 -1.27 -25.03
N SER A 243 -5.04 -1.50 -25.00
CA SER A 243 -4.10 -1.13 -26.09
C SER A 243 -2.75 -1.86 -25.98
N SER A 244 -1.79 -1.55 -26.87
CA SER A 244 -0.43 -2.12 -26.89
C SER A 244 0.42 -1.69 -25.68
N SER A 245 0.26 -2.39 -24.55
CA SER A 245 1.14 -2.25 -23.39
C SER A 245 2.47 -2.97 -23.63
N GLN A 246 3.57 -2.43 -23.10
CA GLN A 246 4.84 -3.14 -23.00
C GLN A 246 4.95 -3.70 -21.58
N PHE A 247 5.29 -4.98 -21.49
CA PHE A 247 5.58 -5.62 -20.22
C PHE A 247 7.07 -5.88 -20.15
N PRO A 248 7.74 -5.58 -19.00
CA PRO A 248 9.11 -5.98 -18.81
C PRO A 248 9.23 -7.51 -18.67
N ASP A 249 10.45 -7.98 -18.77
CA ASP A 249 10.93 -9.29 -18.31
C ASP A 249 12.09 -8.90 -17.40
N TYR A 250 11.83 -8.84 -16.08
CA TYR A 250 12.75 -8.20 -15.14
C TYR A 250 13.90 -9.12 -14.74
N ASP A 251 13.65 -10.41 -14.64
CA ASP A 251 14.64 -11.42 -14.27
C ASP A 251 15.33 -12.06 -15.49
N LEU A 252 14.91 -11.69 -16.70
CA LEU A 252 15.50 -12.07 -17.98
C LEU A 252 15.37 -13.57 -18.25
N ASP A 253 14.27 -14.19 -17.82
CA ASP A 253 13.96 -15.60 -18.02
C ASP A 253 13.23 -15.89 -19.35
N GLU A 254 12.97 -14.85 -20.15
CA GLU A 254 12.23 -14.83 -21.42
C GLU A 254 10.69 -14.88 -21.29
N ILE A 255 10.16 -14.87 -20.07
CA ILE A 255 8.73 -14.74 -19.77
C ILE A 255 8.46 -13.29 -19.36
N LEU A 256 7.55 -12.62 -20.09
CA LEU A 256 7.17 -11.26 -19.74
C LEU A 256 6.43 -11.27 -18.39
N ASP A 257 6.74 -10.34 -17.49
CA ASP A 257 6.28 -10.26 -16.08
C ASP A 257 4.76 -10.37 -15.88
N HIS A 258 3.99 -10.12 -16.93
CA HIS A 258 2.53 -10.18 -16.93
C HIS A 258 1.95 -11.59 -17.12
N ASN A 259 2.78 -12.50 -17.62
CA ASN A 259 2.51 -13.93 -17.76
C ASN A 259 3.43 -14.74 -16.86
N ASP A 260 4.32 -14.07 -16.10
CA ASP A 260 5.25 -14.70 -15.21
C ASP A 260 4.67 -14.80 -13.80
N PRO A 261 4.50 -16.02 -13.26
CA PRO A 261 4.09 -16.22 -11.88
C PRO A 261 5.18 -15.87 -10.85
N ASP A 262 6.44 -15.71 -11.25
CA ASP A 262 7.57 -15.37 -10.38
C ASP A 262 8.52 -14.33 -11.04
N PRO A 263 8.06 -13.09 -11.30
CA PRO A 263 8.74 -12.06 -12.12
C PRO A 263 10.03 -11.46 -11.53
N LEU A 264 10.58 -12.10 -10.51
CA LEU A 264 11.81 -11.74 -9.82
C LEU A 264 12.81 -12.90 -9.80
N ASN A 265 12.45 -14.04 -10.37
CA ASN A 265 13.18 -15.29 -10.25
C ASN A 265 13.88 -15.67 -11.56
N THR A 266 15.17 -15.35 -11.61
CA THR A 266 16.09 -15.61 -12.74
C THR A 266 16.26 -17.09 -13.15
N TYR A 267 15.59 -18.04 -12.48
CA TYR A 267 15.62 -19.44 -12.86
C TYR A 267 14.58 -19.70 -13.95
N THR A 268 15.04 -20.04 -15.14
CA THR A 268 14.21 -20.54 -16.24
C THR A 268 13.43 -21.78 -15.79
N CYS A 269 12.19 -21.58 -15.34
CA CYS A 269 11.27 -22.65 -15.05
C CYS A 269 10.92 -23.32 -16.38
N ASP A 270 11.49 -24.50 -16.67
CA ASP A 270 10.89 -25.34 -17.69
C ASP A 270 9.43 -25.63 -17.27
N HIS A 271 8.50 -25.62 -18.23
CA HIS A 271 7.06 -25.80 -17.96
C HIS A 271 6.79 -27.12 -17.20
N GLU A 272 7.72 -28.07 -17.23
CA GLU A 272 7.64 -29.36 -16.53
C GLU A 272 7.96 -29.28 -15.02
N SER A 273 8.67 -28.24 -14.56
CA SER A 273 9.01 -28.00 -13.15
C SER A 273 8.02 -27.10 -12.41
N LEU A 274 7.08 -26.49 -13.13
CA LEU A 274 6.13 -25.53 -12.59
C LEU A 274 5.10 -26.25 -11.71
N LYS A 275 5.16 -26.03 -10.38
CA LYS A 275 4.18 -26.59 -9.45
C LYS A 275 3.03 -25.61 -9.24
N THR A 276 1.81 -26.13 -9.09
CA THR A 276 0.71 -25.34 -8.54
C THR A 276 0.80 -25.36 -7.02
N LEU A 277 0.95 -24.18 -6.44
CA LEU A 277 0.83 -23.93 -5.02
C LEU A 277 -0.52 -23.25 -4.73
N TYR A 278 -0.95 -23.34 -3.49
CA TYR A 278 -2.23 -22.85 -3.02
C TYR A 278 -1.98 -22.00 -1.78
N ARG A 279 -2.57 -20.80 -1.69
CA ARG A 279 -2.35 -19.91 -0.55
C ARG A 279 -2.76 -20.61 0.74
N ASP A 280 -1.80 -20.72 1.66
CA ASP A 280 -1.92 -21.36 2.96
C ASP A 280 -1.99 -20.26 4.02
N PHE A 281 -3.20 -19.95 4.49
CA PHE A 281 -3.46 -18.80 5.36
C PHE A 281 -3.16 -19.08 6.84
N ASP A 282 -3.18 -20.35 7.24
CA ASP A 282 -3.04 -20.81 8.63
C ASP A 282 -1.80 -21.69 8.85
N ASN A 283 -1.00 -21.90 7.81
CA ASN A 283 0.23 -22.71 7.79
C ASN A 283 -0.05 -24.18 8.16
N ASP A 284 -1.18 -24.73 7.74
CA ASP A 284 -1.56 -26.13 7.97
C ASP A 284 -1.00 -27.11 6.92
N GLY A 285 -0.40 -26.59 5.84
CA GLY A 285 0.16 -27.37 4.73
C GLY A 285 -0.81 -27.69 3.60
N TYR A 286 -2.01 -27.09 3.59
CA TYR A 286 -3.02 -27.16 2.54
C TYR A 286 -3.56 -25.78 2.18
N GLY A 287 -3.55 -25.44 0.90
CA GLY A 287 -4.04 -24.12 0.46
C GLY A 287 -5.37 -24.15 -0.28
N ASP A 288 -5.92 -22.96 -0.47
CA ASP A 288 -7.20 -22.73 -1.16
C ASP A 288 -7.09 -22.91 -2.68
N SER A 289 -7.85 -23.86 -3.24
CA SER A 289 -7.95 -24.12 -4.69
C SER A 289 -8.39 -22.93 -5.56
N SER A 290 -9.01 -21.91 -4.96
CA SER A 290 -9.42 -20.67 -5.64
C SER A 290 -8.32 -19.60 -5.63
N ARG A 291 -7.24 -19.82 -4.89
CA ARG A 291 -6.10 -18.92 -4.72
C ARG A 291 -4.81 -19.67 -5.05
N ILE A 292 -4.62 -19.90 -6.34
CA ILE A 292 -3.49 -20.65 -6.86
C ILE A 292 -2.30 -19.73 -7.17
N MET A 293 -1.11 -20.27 -7.01
CA MET A 293 0.15 -19.69 -7.45
C MET A 293 0.92 -20.76 -8.22
N TYR A 294 1.78 -20.36 -9.14
CA TYR A 294 2.69 -21.28 -9.80
C TYR A 294 4.11 -20.95 -9.39
N SER A 295 4.91 -21.94 -9.00
CA SER A 295 6.32 -21.73 -8.73
C SER A 295 7.11 -23.02 -8.85
N CYS A 296 8.38 -22.90 -9.18
CA CYS A 296 9.33 -24.02 -9.16
C CYS A 296 9.89 -24.29 -7.76
N THR A 297 9.64 -23.42 -6.79
CA THR A 297 10.11 -23.56 -5.40
C THR A 297 8.97 -23.39 -4.40
N SER A 298 9.19 -23.83 -3.16
CA SER A 298 8.22 -23.60 -2.08
C SER A 298 8.17 -22.11 -1.72
N LEU A 299 6.99 -21.52 -1.72
CA LEU A 299 6.75 -20.13 -1.30
C LEU A 299 6.21 -20.08 0.12
N GLU A 300 6.69 -19.13 0.92
CA GLU A 300 6.20 -18.94 2.29
C GLU A 300 4.71 -18.52 2.29
N GLY A 301 3.90 -19.20 3.11
CA GLY A 301 2.45 -19.03 3.13
C GLY A 301 1.74 -19.64 1.90
N TYR A 302 2.36 -20.60 1.22
CA TYR A 302 1.75 -21.39 0.15
C TYR A 302 2.06 -22.89 0.33
N ALA A 303 1.09 -23.74 0.03
CA ALA A 303 1.19 -25.19 0.10
C ALA A 303 1.04 -25.85 -1.28
N GLU A 304 1.73 -26.96 -1.54
CA GLU A 304 1.56 -27.76 -2.77
C GLU A 304 0.24 -28.57 -2.76
N ASN A 305 -0.36 -28.77 -1.59
CA ASN A 305 -1.57 -29.56 -1.44
C ASN A 305 -2.81 -28.67 -1.48
N ILE A 306 -3.85 -29.17 -2.16
CA ILE A 306 -5.17 -28.53 -2.24
C ILE A 306 -6.06 -29.00 -1.09
N TYR A 307 -6.86 -28.09 -0.54
CA TYR A 307 -8.12 -28.43 0.14
C TYR A 307 -9.07 -29.23 -0.78
N SER A 308 -8.93 -30.56 -0.79
CA SER A 308 -9.76 -31.43 -1.62
C SER A 308 -10.98 -31.89 -0.84
N SER A 309 -12.16 -31.35 -1.18
CA SER A 309 -13.47 -31.81 -0.71
C SER A 309 -13.79 -33.28 -1.02
N SER A 310 -12.89 -34.00 -1.71
CA SER A 310 -13.04 -35.41 -2.08
C SER A 310 -12.41 -36.39 -1.09
N LYS A 311 -11.79 -35.92 0.00
CA LYS A 311 -11.15 -36.77 1.02
C LYS A 311 -11.85 -36.81 2.40
N PHE A 312 -12.90 -36.03 2.63
CA PHE A 312 -13.58 -36.02 3.93
C PHE A 312 -14.58 -37.19 4.05
N GLU A 313 -14.44 -37.99 5.09
CA GLU A 313 -15.54 -38.85 5.54
C GLU A 313 -16.63 -37.94 6.13
N ALA A 314 -17.84 -38.02 5.60
CA ALA A 314 -18.92 -37.15 6.04
C ALA A 314 -19.19 -37.36 7.54
N GLY A 315 -18.99 -36.32 8.35
CA GLY A 315 -19.08 -36.35 9.80
C GLY A 315 -17.73 -36.30 10.55
N ASP A 316 -16.58 -36.37 9.85
CA ASP A 316 -15.23 -36.22 10.41
C ASP A 316 -14.83 -34.73 10.40
N ILE A 317 -15.04 -34.06 11.53
CA ILE A 317 -14.90 -32.59 11.64
C ILE A 317 -13.46 -32.20 11.99
N ASN A 318 -12.73 -33.04 12.70
CA ASN A 318 -11.31 -32.80 13.04
C ASN A 318 -10.32 -33.40 12.02
N CYS A 319 -10.82 -34.04 10.97
CA CYS A 319 -10.05 -34.57 9.85
C CYS A 319 -9.05 -35.66 10.26
N ASP A 320 -9.39 -36.48 11.26
CA ASP A 320 -8.54 -37.57 11.74
C ASP A 320 -8.80 -38.93 11.07
N ASN A 321 -9.74 -38.96 10.11
CA ASN A 321 -10.29 -40.14 9.44
C ASN A 321 -11.11 -41.09 10.35
N GLU A 322 -11.57 -40.62 11.52
CA GLU A 322 -12.46 -41.37 12.42
C GLU A 322 -13.68 -40.53 12.84
N VAL A 323 -14.86 -40.82 12.29
CA VAL A 323 -16.10 -40.22 12.81
C VAL A 323 -16.42 -40.78 14.20
N ASN A 324 -16.22 -39.98 15.25
CA ASN A 324 -16.35 -40.38 16.65
C ASN A 324 -16.97 -39.28 17.56
N MET A 325 -16.99 -39.50 18.88
CA MET A 325 -17.60 -38.57 19.84
C MET A 325 -16.92 -37.19 19.88
N VAL A 326 -15.64 -37.11 19.50
CA VAL A 326 -14.91 -35.85 19.36
C VAL A 326 -15.56 -34.98 18.28
N ASP A 327 -15.98 -35.55 17.15
CA ASP A 327 -16.69 -34.85 16.08
C ASP A 327 -18.08 -34.39 16.52
N SER A 328 -18.80 -35.22 17.28
CA SER A 328 -20.09 -34.79 17.85
C SER A 328 -19.94 -33.57 18.75
N VAL A 329 -18.86 -33.51 19.54
CA VAL A 329 -18.55 -32.37 20.41
C VAL A 329 -18.17 -31.14 19.57
N LEU A 330 -17.44 -31.32 18.48
CA LEU A 330 -17.08 -30.23 17.56
C LEU A 330 -18.30 -29.69 16.82
N ALA A 331 -19.21 -30.55 16.35
CA ALA A 331 -20.49 -30.15 15.76
C ALA A 331 -21.33 -29.30 16.72
N LEU A 332 -21.40 -29.70 18.00
CA LEU A 332 -22.11 -28.94 19.04
C LEU A 332 -21.43 -27.61 19.37
N LYS A 333 -20.09 -27.56 19.34
CA LYS A 333 -19.33 -26.31 19.52
C LYS A 333 -19.57 -25.33 18.37
N LEU A 334 -19.60 -25.82 17.13
CA LEU A 334 -19.96 -25.05 15.93
C LEU A 334 -21.37 -24.45 16.06
N LEU A 335 -22.36 -25.24 16.48
CA LEU A 335 -23.73 -24.76 16.73
C LEU A 335 -23.83 -23.67 17.82
N SER A 336 -22.94 -23.73 18.81
CA SER A 336 -22.92 -22.74 19.91
C SER A 336 -22.14 -21.45 19.57
N GLY A 337 -21.60 -21.33 18.36
CA GLY A 337 -20.82 -20.17 17.91
C GLY A 337 -19.46 -20.01 18.61
N LYS A 338 -18.94 -21.07 19.24
CA LYS A 338 -17.70 -21.04 20.04
C LYS A 338 -16.49 -21.72 19.39
N GLY A 339 -16.63 -22.28 18.19
CA GLY A 339 -15.53 -22.84 17.41
C GLY A 339 -15.16 -21.90 16.27
N ALA A 340 -14.22 -20.98 16.48
CA ALA A 340 -13.81 -19.98 15.49
C ALA A 340 -12.59 -20.43 14.64
N ASP A 341 -12.16 -21.69 14.76
CA ASP A 341 -10.86 -22.18 14.23
C ASP A 341 -11.00 -23.54 13.51
N ILE A 342 -12.15 -23.76 12.87
CA ILE A 342 -12.33 -24.89 11.94
C ILE A 342 -12.93 -24.27 10.68
N HIS A 343 -12.05 -23.93 9.74
CA HIS A 343 -12.40 -23.13 8.56
C HIS A 343 -13.19 -23.90 7.49
N ASP A 344 -13.56 -25.16 7.76
CA ASP A 344 -14.38 -25.93 6.84
C ASP A 344 -15.53 -26.71 7.50
N ASN A 345 -16.68 -26.05 7.54
CA ASN A 345 -17.95 -26.61 7.98
C ASN A 345 -18.54 -27.66 7.00
N ARG A 346 -17.90 -27.92 5.85
CA ARG A 346 -18.41 -28.84 4.82
C ARG A 346 -18.46 -30.31 5.26
N ALA A 347 -17.56 -30.76 6.15
CA ALA A 347 -17.62 -32.11 6.72
C ALA A 347 -18.78 -32.28 7.71
N ALA A 348 -19.23 -31.16 8.32
CA ALA A 348 -20.36 -31.13 9.23
C ALA A 348 -21.70 -30.86 8.49
N ASP A 349 -21.69 -30.23 7.33
CA ASP A 349 -22.84 -30.10 6.42
C ASP A 349 -23.12 -31.43 5.69
N MET A 350 -23.71 -32.37 6.42
CA MET A 350 -24.02 -33.72 5.94
C MET A 350 -25.03 -33.75 4.78
N ASN A 351 -25.90 -32.74 4.70
CA ASN A 351 -27.00 -32.70 3.74
C ASN A 351 -26.69 -31.83 2.50
N LYS A 352 -25.55 -31.12 2.52
CA LYS A 352 -25.02 -30.24 1.46
C LYS A 352 -25.94 -29.05 1.15
N ASP A 353 -26.69 -28.57 2.13
CA ASP A 353 -27.58 -27.41 1.99
C ASP A 353 -26.86 -26.08 2.24
N GLY A 354 -25.57 -26.13 2.57
CA GLY A 354 -24.73 -24.98 2.86
C GLY A 354 -24.91 -24.43 4.28
N LYS A 355 -25.57 -25.16 5.18
CA LYS A 355 -25.82 -24.75 6.57
C LYS A 355 -25.42 -25.85 7.55
N ILE A 356 -25.00 -25.44 8.75
CA ILE A 356 -24.89 -26.33 9.90
C ILE A 356 -25.99 -25.97 10.89
N GLY A 357 -26.95 -26.85 11.01
CA GLY A 357 -28.06 -26.80 11.96
C GLY A 357 -28.04 -27.97 12.93
N ILE A 358 -29.07 -27.99 13.78
CA ILE A 358 -29.23 -29.05 14.79
C ILE A 358 -29.42 -30.44 14.15
N GLU A 359 -29.89 -30.47 12.90
CA GLU A 359 -30.13 -31.71 12.15
C GLU A 359 -28.82 -32.43 11.82
N GLU A 360 -27.78 -31.69 11.44
CA GLU A 360 -26.45 -32.21 11.14
C GLU A 360 -25.77 -32.79 12.40
N ALA A 361 -25.84 -32.07 13.52
CA ALA A 361 -25.28 -32.56 14.79
C ALA A 361 -25.98 -33.84 15.27
N VAL A 362 -27.30 -33.92 15.10
CA VAL A 362 -28.06 -35.16 15.39
C VAL A 362 -27.63 -36.29 14.46
N HIS A 363 -27.36 -36.00 13.20
CA HIS A 363 -26.91 -36.98 12.23
C HIS A 363 -25.54 -37.59 12.61
N ILE A 364 -24.56 -36.75 12.95
CA ILE A 364 -23.22 -37.17 13.39
C ILE A 364 -23.29 -37.98 14.70
N ILE A 365 -24.11 -37.54 15.66
CA ILE A 365 -24.34 -38.29 16.91
C ILE A 365 -24.95 -39.67 16.63
N ASN A 366 -25.82 -39.81 15.63
CA ASN A 366 -26.43 -41.09 15.28
C ASN A 366 -25.47 -42.02 14.51
N LEU A 367 -24.53 -41.48 13.73
CA LEU A 367 -23.45 -42.26 13.11
C LEU A 367 -22.57 -42.93 14.20
N ASN A 368 -22.32 -42.22 15.29
CA ASN A 368 -21.58 -42.73 16.46
C ASN A 368 -22.32 -43.81 17.27
N LYS A 369 -23.63 -43.99 17.08
CA LYS A 369 -24.41 -45.04 17.78
C LYS A 369 -24.48 -46.35 17.00
N ASN A 370 -24.17 -46.32 15.70
CA ASN A 370 -24.33 -47.45 14.78
C ASN A 370 -22.98 -48.06 14.34
N ARG A 371 -21.88 -47.57 14.90
CA ARG A 371 -20.54 -48.18 14.91
C ARG A 371 -20.24 -48.63 16.34
#